data_AF-A0A7K2ZS16-F1
#
_entry.id   AF-A0A7K2ZS16-F1
#
_cell.length_a   1.000
_cell.length_b   1.000
_cell.length_c   1.000
_cell.angle_alpha   90.00
_cell.angle_beta   90.00
_cell.angle_gamma   90.00
#
_symmetry.space_group_name_H-M   'P 1'
#
loop_
_entity.id
_entity.type
_entity.pdbx_description
1 polymer ?
#
loop_
_entity_poly.entity_id
_entity_poly.type
_entity_poly.pdbx_seq_one_letter_code
_entity_poly.pdbx_strand_id
1 'polypeptide(L)' 'EGIVEDEATGAAALLLSAHLGRALNITQGRGSQILTAPAPDGTVEVGGRVLMAARG' A
#
# COMPACT_ATOMS: atom_id res chain seq x y z
N GLU A 1 9.26 0.68 -21.94
CA GLU A 1 8.37 -0.49 -21.72
C GLU A 1 7.81 -0.41 -20.32
N GLY A 2 6.52 -0.67 -20.16
CA GLY A 2 5.83 -0.54 -18.88
C GLY A 2 5.76 -1.88 -18.15
N ILE A 3 5.60 -1.81 -16.84
CA ILE A 3 5.11 -2.94 -16.04
C ILE A 3 3.66 -3.21 -16.40
N VAL A 4 3.32 -4.47 -16.68
CA VAL A 4 1.92 -4.88 -16.95
C VAL A 4 1.10 -4.74 -15.66
N GLU A 5 1.68 -5.12 -14.53
CA GLU A 5 1.12 -4.99 -13.19
C GLU A 5 2.26 -4.73 -12.18
N ASP A 6 1.97 -3.92 -11.17
CA ASP A 6 2.80 -3.75 -9.98
C ASP A 6 2.26 -4.63 -8.84
N GLU A 7 3.14 -5.33 -8.15
CA GLU A 7 2.79 -6.24 -7.07
C GLU A 7 2.41 -5.52 -5.77
N ALA A 8 2.82 -4.26 -5.57
CA ALA A 8 2.51 -3.48 -4.37
C ALA A 8 2.53 -1.96 -4.62
N THR A 9 1.37 -1.38 -4.98
CA THR A 9 1.31 0.06 -5.33
C THR A 9 0.88 0.92 -4.14
N GLY A 10 1.83 1.27 -3.28
CA GLY A 10 1.58 2.09 -2.07
C GLY A 10 0.96 3.47 -2.36
N ALA A 11 1.32 4.12 -3.47
CA ALA A 11 0.75 5.42 -3.84
C ALA A 11 -0.76 5.34 -4.13
N ALA A 12 -1.20 4.27 -4.80
CA ALA A 12 -2.62 4.05 -5.07
C ALA A 12 -3.38 3.72 -3.77
N ALA A 13 -2.78 2.95 -2.87
CA ALA A 13 -3.33 2.64 -1.55
C ALA A 13 -3.59 3.92 -0.72
N LEU A 14 -2.66 4.87 -0.72
CA LEU A 14 -2.83 6.17 -0.04
C LEU A 14 -4.06 6.91 -0.56
N LEU A 15 -4.18 7.06 -1.88
CA LEU A 15 -5.30 7.77 -2.52
C LEU A 15 -6.64 7.05 -2.28
N LEU A 16 -6.65 5.73 -2.33
CA LEU A 16 -7.85 4.93 -2.06
C LEU A 16 -8.31 5.09 -0.60
N SER A 17 -7.39 5.08 0.36
CA SER A 17 -7.71 5.30 1.77
C SER A 17 -8.25 6.70 2.03
N ALA A 18 -7.64 7.73 1.42
CA ALA A 18 -8.13 9.09 1.48
C ALA A 18 -9.53 9.22 0.87
N HIS A 19 -9.75 8.63 -0.30
CA HIS A 19 -11.03 8.66 -1.00
C HIS A 19 -12.15 7.98 -0.21
N LEU A 20 -11.86 6.84 0.42
CA LEU A 20 -12.84 6.09 1.20
C LEU A 20 -12.98 6.59 2.65
N GLY A 21 -12.10 7.50 3.10
CA GLY A 21 -12.14 8.09 4.43
C GLY A 21 -11.98 7.07 5.57
N ARG A 22 -11.31 5.94 5.32
CA ARG A 22 -11.13 4.89 6.34
C ARG A 22 -9.79 4.18 6.19
N ALA A 23 -9.35 3.56 7.29
CA ALA A 23 -8.21 2.66 7.27
C ALA A 23 -8.49 1.44 6.37
N LEU A 24 -7.48 0.98 5.64
CA LEU A 24 -7.59 -0.17 4.75
C LEU A 24 -6.49 -1.18 5.05
N ASN A 25 -6.86 -2.44 4.86
CA ASN A 25 -5.94 -3.56 4.80
C ASN A 25 -6.04 -4.15 3.39
N ILE A 26 -5.11 -3.77 2.54
CA ILE A 26 -5.14 -4.04 1.10
C ILE A 26 -4.25 -5.24 0.83
N THR A 27 -4.80 -6.24 0.13
CA THR A 27 -4.02 -7.28 -0.51
C THR A 27 -3.91 -6.95 -2.00
N GLN A 28 -2.69 -6.87 -2.52
CA GLN A 28 -2.40 -6.60 -3.93
C GLN A 28 -1.38 -7.60 -4.46
N GLY A 29 -1.50 -7.97 -5.73
CA GLY A 29 -0.60 -8.91 -6.38
C GLY A 29 -0.61 -10.28 -5.70
N ARG A 30 0.51 -11.00 -5.81
CA ARG A 30 0.66 -12.38 -5.34
C ARG A 30 0.83 -12.54 -3.84
N GLY A 31 1.05 -11.47 -3.07
CA GLY A 31 1.27 -11.61 -1.64
C GLY A 31 1.53 -10.33 -0.85
N SER A 32 1.34 -9.16 -1.45
CA SER A 32 1.61 -7.89 -0.78
C SER A 32 0.46 -7.54 0.14
N GLN A 33 0.79 -7.15 1.37
CA GLN A 33 -0.15 -6.52 2.30
C GLN A 33 0.27 -5.07 2.53
N ILE A 34 -0.63 -4.15 2.19
CA ILE A 34 -0.45 -2.71 2.41
C ILE A 34 -1.48 -2.27 3.44
N LEU A 35 -1.01 -1.60 4.48
CA LEU A 35 -1.83 -1.05 5.55
C LEU A 35 -1.85 0.46 5.41
N THR A 36 -3.03 1.06 5.45
CA THR A 36 -3.20 2.51 5.39
C THR A 36 -4.16 3.02 6.47
N ALA A 37 -3.91 4.22 6.98
CA ALA A 37 -4.76 4.87 7.97
C ALA A 37 -4.82 6.38 7.72
N PRO A 38 -5.99 6.95 7.39
CA PRO A 38 -6.17 8.40 7.37
C PRO A 38 -6.05 9.00 8.77
N ALA A 39 -5.36 10.14 8.87
CA ALA A 39 -5.22 10.90 10.10
C ALA A 39 -6.10 12.17 10.09
N PRO A 40 -6.42 12.75 11.26
CA PRO A 40 -7.28 13.94 11.34
C PRO A 40 -6.72 15.20 10.67
N ASP A 41 -5.40 15.25 10.44
CA ASP A 41 -4.72 16.36 9.77
C ASP A 41 -4.76 16.27 8.24
N GLY A 42 -5.49 15.29 7.69
CA GLY A 42 -5.62 15.07 6.25
C GLY A 42 -4.48 14.25 5.65
N THR A 43 -3.52 13.77 6.45
CA THR A 43 -2.49 12.83 5.99
C THR A 43 -3.01 11.40 5.96
N VAL A 44 -2.29 10.51 5.29
CA VAL A 44 -2.54 9.06 5.32
C VAL A 44 -1.22 8.36 5.62
N GLU A 45 -1.20 7.59 6.70
CA GLU A 45 -0.09 6.69 7.00
C GLU A 45 -0.13 5.49 6.05
N VAL A 46 1.04 4.98 5.66
CA VAL A 46 1.19 3.75 4.88
C VAL A 46 2.30 2.89 5.45
N GLY A 47 2.05 1.59 5.50
CA GLY A 47 3.02 0.61 5.99
C GLY A 47 2.75 -0.80 5.47
N GLY A 48 3.64 -1.72 5.82
CA GLY A 48 3.56 -3.12 5.46
C GLY A 48 4.68 -3.92 6.12
N ARG A 49 4.56 -5.26 6.09
CA ARG A 49 5.66 -6.11 6.52
C ARG A 49 6.73 -6.15 5.44
N VAL A 50 7.99 -6.10 5.87
CA VAL A 50 9.15 -6.21 4.99
C VAL A 50 9.94 -7.46 5.38
N LEU A 51 10.29 -8.26 4.39
CA LEU A 51 11.27 -9.32 4.53
C LEU A 51 12.54 -8.89 3.82
N MET A 52 13.70 -9.04 4.47
CA MET A 52 14.98 -8.89 3.79
C MET A 52 15.17 -10.07 2.84
N ALA A 53 15.15 -9.80 1.54
CA ALA A 53 15.51 -10.82 0.55
C ALA A 53 17.02 -11.08 0.63
N ALA A 54 17.41 -12.35 0.72
CA ALA A 54 18.81 -12.74 0.59
C ALA A 54 19.31 -12.27 -0.79
N ARG A 55 20.52 -11.68 -0.84
CA ARG A 55 21.18 -11.48 -2.13
C ARG A 55 21.45 -12.86 -2.73
N GLY A 56 20.94 -13.10 -3.93
CA GLY A 56 21.37 -14.18 -4.80
C GLY A 56 22.75 -13.90 -5.38
#